data_AF-A0A7S4AAA0-F1
#
_entry.id   AF-A0A7S4AAA0-F1
#
_cell.length_a   1.000
_cell.length_b   1.000
_cell.length_c   1.000
_cell.angle_alpha   90.00
_cell.angle_beta   90.00
_cell.angle_gamma   90.00
#
_symmetry.space_group_name_H-M   'P 1'
#
loop_
_entity.id
_entity.type
_entity.pdbx_description
1 polymer ?
#
loop_
_entity_poly.entity_id
_entity_poly.type
_entity_poly.pdbx_seq_one_letter_code
_entity_poly.pdbx_strand_id
1 'polypeptide(L)'
;KRQQMQNHQGQMTYQEREQSNPNFRFPLDLHPLETMHSIKTKVASHCQYPVSSVKPISASGRVSSSSTRKPTGDFSHMSPNHLPEDVVVDEMGIVQGCEMIFVIQDRHTAQQNVNSNSARATRNGKARDLSDIFCDDSNDFSNILFNTLLGVLEALPWREPGEMTDASMTSSDTHTLVWDLLLAMPTNPTVSSQVLLTTKSSDPVESIPVDEDAMEIDSRQQEGWAKLLDLKNFSQSVYVLLAIDAFLQPATEILSSYPAKQRMILEREMTGDSAVFRRGFIDSGGFDAVVGFFSFSEEKPEMSQSMTRRGNAVALRILKCCLFGDNDSVGGKDFSSSGLDEAGSRLLLSLDNAEGLLRSLTSMVVADSGISSSTVSDVLKFLCLLFKSPETVKSFVSLPDNTAEKFLTRLLLWEGGSDAANLGSSITSFSKVREVRADTQYLVLATPLLADYALPWLKNAIDSIHVTSECTAEYFHLLIKLVTESKNVSQRELNSLATAVCAKLAICPRPSSETLVVDFSTGVLCGCLGLLDSLIMNVGGSILVEGTIILLKEFKIPRWSEMPIFSTKLSSDDSGLIDLM
;
A
#
# COMPACT_ATOMS: atom_id res chain seq x y z
N LYS A 1 55.24 -42.37 -1.67
CA LYS A 1 53.95 -42.77 -2.30
C LYS A 1 53.20 -43.88 -1.53
N ARG A 2 53.23 -43.85 -0.18
CA ARG A 2 52.37 -44.68 0.70
C ARG A 2 52.20 -44.01 2.07
N GLN A 3 51.97 -42.69 2.04
CA GLN A 3 51.79 -41.87 3.24
C GLN A 3 50.97 -40.60 2.90
N GLN A 4 49.86 -40.82 2.19
CA GLN A 4 48.87 -39.79 1.84
C GLN A 4 47.46 -40.40 1.75
N MET A 5 47.19 -41.40 2.59
CA MET A 5 45.85 -41.98 2.78
C MET A 5 45.56 -42.13 4.28
N GLN A 6 45.56 -41.00 5.00
CA GLN A 6 45.14 -40.98 6.40
C GLN A 6 44.68 -39.59 6.88
N ASN A 7 44.08 -38.78 6.00
CA ASN A 7 43.44 -37.51 6.36
C ASN A 7 42.08 -37.34 5.63
N HIS A 8 41.32 -38.42 5.48
CA HIS A 8 39.97 -38.41 4.87
C HIS A 8 38.91 -39.10 5.75
N GLN A 9 39.06 -38.98 7.07
CA GLN A 9 38.02 -39.33 8.04
C GLN A 9 38.01 -38.27 9.14
N GLY A 10 37.28 -37.19 8.88
CA GLY A 10 37.15 -36.08 9.84
C GLY A 10 36.56 -34.82 9.24
N GLN A 11 35.51 -34.92 8.41
CA GLN A 11 34.73 -33.75 7.96
C GLN A 11 33.39 -34.18 7.33
N MET A 12 32.62 -35.02 8.03
CA MET A 12 31.22 -35.33 7.71
C MET A 12 30.47 -35.54 9.04
N THR A 13 30.39 -34.48 9.84
CA THR A 13 29.45 -34.29 10.96
C THR A 13 29.47 -32.81 11.34
N TYR A 14 28.88 -31.99 10.47
CA TYR A 14 28.45 -30.61 10.78
C TYR A 14 26.94 -30.54 10.50
N GLN A 15 26.19 -31.47 11.09
CA GLN A 15 24.74 -31.49 10.98
C GLN A 15 24.16 -32.19 12.21
N GLU A 16 24.55 -31.76 13.40
CA GLU A 16 23.78 -32.06 14.61
C GLU A 16 24.18 -31.08 15.71
N ARG A 17 23.16 -30.38 16.23
CA ARG A 17 23.20 -29.35 17.28
C ARG A 17 23.67 -27.96 16.86
N GLU A 18 22.95 -27.34 15.93
CA GLU A 18 22.56 -25.96 16.19
C GLU A 18 21.68 -25.96 17.43
N GLN A 19 22.15 -25.27 18.46
CA GLN A 19 21.40 -25.01 19.68
C GLN A 19 20.07 -24.37 19.29
N SER A 20 18.98 -25.04 19.65
CA SER A 20 17.61 -24.61 19.40
C SER A 20 17.39 -23.22 19.97
N ASN A 21 17.51 -22.20 19.12
CA ASN A 21 16.84 -20.94 19.39
C ASN A 21 15.33 -21.29 19.37
N PRO A 22 14.59 -21.11 20.48
CA PRO A 22 13.16 -21.43 20.51
C PRO A 22 12.35 -20.51 19.58
N ASN A 23 12.96 -19.45 19.08
CA ASN A 23 12.36 -18.45 18.21
C ASN A 23 12.94 -18.61 16.80
N PHE A 24 12.07 -18.97 15.86
CA PHE A 24 12.36 -19.09 14.44
C PHE A 24 11.60 -18.00 13.68
N ARG A 25 12.29 -17.27 12.79
CA ARG A 25 11.72 -16.17 11.99
C ARG A 25 11.99 -16.42 10.51
N PHE A 26 10.95 -16.30 9.70
CA PHE A 26 11.02 -16.46 8.25
C PHE A 26 10.06 -15.46 7.59
N PRO A 27 10.35 -14.97 6.37
CA PRO A 27 9.41 -14.19 5.60
C PRO A 27 8.26 -15.07 5.12
N LEU A 28 7.06 -14.50 5.05
CA LEU A 28 5.88 -15.18 4.55
C LEU A 28 5.12 -14.22 3.63
N ASP A 29 5.00 -14.60 2.36
CA ASP A 29 4.23 -13.84 1.39
C ASP A 29 2.75 -14.17 1.55
N LEU A 30 1.94 -13.13 1.70
CA LEU A 30 0.53 -13.23 2.00
C LEU A 30 -0.27 -12.41 0.99
N HIS A 31 -1.21 -13.07 0.31
CA HIS A 31 -2.18 -12.37 -0.49
C HIS A 31 -3.21 -11.66 0.43
N PRO A 32 -3.67 -10.42 0.14
CA PRO A 32 -4.62 -9.68 0.98
C PRO A 32 -5.93 -10.42 1.29
N LEU A 33 -6.26 -11.39 0.45
CA LEU A 33 -7.47 -12.20 0.56
C LEU A 33 -7.25 -13.59 1.15
N GLU A 34 -6.03 -13.91 1.58
CA GLU A 34 -5.79 -15.15 2.30
C GLU A 34 -6.44 -15.12 3.67
N THR A 35 -7.07 -16.23 4.06
CA THR A 35 -7.69 -16.39 5.38
C THR A 35 -6.64 -16.70 6.46
N MET A 36 -6.96 -16.47 7.73
CA MET A 36 -6.12 -16.89 8.86
C MET A 36 -5.81 -18.39 8.80
N HIS A 37 -6.75 -19.20 8.30
CA HIS A 37 -6.53 -20.62 8.05
C HIS A 37 -5.41 -20.89 7.03
N SER A 38 -5.41 -20.16 5.91
CA SER A 38 -4.35 -20.23 4.90
C SER A 38 -3.00 -19.89 5.51
N ILE A 39 -2.92 -18.80 6.26
CA ILE A 39 -1.68 -18.36 6.93
C ILE A 39 -1.17 -19.45 7.87
N LYS A 40 -2.04 -20.00 8.74
CA LYS A 40 -1.68 -21.08 9.67
C LYS A 40 -1.23 -22.33 8.92
N THR A 41 -1.83 -22.64 7.78
CA THR A 41 -1.45 -23.77 6.93
C THR A 41 -0.06 -23.57 6.33
N LYS A 42 0.25 -22.37 5.83
CA LYS A 42 1.59 -22.03 5.35
C LYS A 42 2.65 -22.12 6.45
N VAL A 43 2.37 -21.58 7.64
CA VAL A 43 3.26 -21.67 8.81
C VAL A 43 3.45 -23.13 9.25
N ALA A 44 2.36 -23.91 9.31
CA ALA A 44 2.39 -25.32 9.67
C ALA A 44 3.23 -26.15 8.69
N SER A 45 3.03 -25.92 7.39
CA SER A 45 3.81 -26.54 6.31
C SER A 45 5.29 -26.18 6.42
N HIS A 46 5.61 -24.90 6.62
CA HIS A 46 6.98 -24.43 6.72
C HIS A 46 7.72 -25.00 7.94
N CYS A 47 7.03 -25.09 9.07
CA CYS A 47 7.60 -25.65 10.30
C CYS A 47 7.49 -27.19 10.40
N GLN A 48 6.81 -27.86 9.46
CA GLN A 48 6.53 -29.31 9.45
C GLN A 48 5.70 -29.79 10.66
N TYR A 49 4.71 -29.00 11.08
CA TYR A 49 3.77 -29.37 12.15
C TYR A 49 2.34 -29.47 11.62
N PRO A 50 1.42 -30.18 12.31
CA PRO A 50 0.00 -30.13 11.99
C PRO A 50 -0.57 -28.72 12.18
N VAL A 51 -1.48 -28.29 11.30
CA VAL A 51 -2.16 -26.98 11.38
C VAL A 51 -2.83 -26.77 12.75
N SER A 52 -3.36 -27.84 13.36
CA SER A 52 -3.97 -27.81 14.69
C SER A 52 -3.01 -27.44 15.84
N SER A 53 -1.71 -27.57 15.62
CA SER A 53 -0.66 -27.26 16.60
C SER A 53 -0.18 -25.81 16.48
N VAL A 54 -0.48 -25.12 15.39
CA VAL A 54 -0.07 -23.73 15.14
C VAL A 54 -1.13 -22.78 15.70
N LYS A 55 -0.73 -21.89 16.63
CA LYS A 55 -1.62 -20.89 17.22
C LYS A 55 -1.07 -19.47 17.05
N PRO A 56 -1.80 -18.56 16.38
CA PRO A 56 -1.37 -17.17 16.21
C PRO A 56 -1.50 -16.40 17.53
N ILE A 57 -0.40 -16.08 18.20
CA ILE A 57 -0.43 -15.39 19.50
C ILE A 57 -0.64 -13.89 19.36
N SER A 58 0.15 -13.29 18.48
CA SER A 58 0.12 -11.86 18.25
C SER A 58 0.48 -11.57 16.80
N ALA A 59 0.07 -10.41 16.35
CA ALA A 59 0.41 -9.90 15.04
C ALA A 59 0.63 -8.40 15.24
N SER A 60 1.89 -8.01 15.15
CA SER A 60 2.35 -6.64 15.28
C SER A 60 2.28 -5.94 13.93
N GLY A 61 1.79 -4.70 13.92
CA GLY A 61 1.61 -3.89 12.71
C GLY A 61 0.23 -4.02 12.04
N ARG A 62 -0.76 -4.64 12.71
CA ARG A 62 -2.11 -4.84 12.16
C ARG A 62 -2.93 -3.56 12.10
N VAL A 63 -3.30 -3.07 10.92
CA VAL A 63 -4.21 -1.94 10.74
C VAL A 63 -5.44 -2.07 11.63
N SER A 64 -5.71 -1.07 12.46
CA SER A 64 -6.95 -0.98 13.25
C SER A 64 -7.90 0.05 12.66
N SER A 65 -9.13 -0.36 12.36
CA SER A 65 -10.15 0.44 11.67
C SER A 65 -10.76 1.59 12.49
N SER A 66 -10.21 1.88 13.68
CA SER A 66 -10.93 2.59 14.74
C SER A 66 -10.79 4.11 14.76
N SER A 67 -10.11 4.76 13.81
CA SER A 67 -9.95 6.23 13.91
C SER A 67 -11.20 7.04 13.54
N THR A 68 -12.26 6.46 12.96
CA THR A 68 -13.53 7.19 12.71
C THR A 68 -14.85 6.38 12.81
N ARG A 69 -14.84 5.08 13.11
CA ARG A 69 -16.07 4.25 13.13
C ARG A 69 -16.46 3.76 14.53
N LYS A 70 -17.76 3.82 14.86
CA LYS A 70 -18.32 3.19 16.07
C LYS A 70 -18.18 1.66 15.97
N PRO A 71 -17.94 0.96 17.10
CA PRO A 71 -17.49 -0.42 17.10
C PRO A 71 -18.66 -1.38 16.91
N THR A 72 -18.83 -1.92 15.70
CA THR A 72 -19.61 -3.14 15.47
C THR A 72 -18.89 -3.99 14.42
N GLY A 73 -18.11 -4.99 14.89
CA GLY A 73 -17.44 -5.99 14.05
C GLY A 73 -15.91 -5.86 13.87
N ASP A 74 -15.20 -5.17 14.77
CA ASP A 74 -13.79 -4.80 14.58
C ASP A 74 -12.82 -5.95 14.93
N PHE A 75 -12.55 -6.85 13.97
CA PHE A 75 -11.58 -7.94 14.13
C PHE A 75 -10.13 -7.44 14.28
N SER A 76 -9.83 -6.21 13.84
CA SER A 76 -8.50 -5.61 13.95
C SER A 76 -7.99 -5.49 15.39
N HIS A 77 -8.92 -5.33 16.35
CA HIS A 77 -8.61 -5.24 17.78
C HIS A 77 -8.63 -6.59 18.50
N MET A 78 -9.16 -7.64 17.88
CA MET A 78 -9.16 -8.98 18.48
C MET A 78 -7.76 -9.57 18.44
N SER A 79 -7.31 -10.14 19.56
CA SER A 79 -6.08 -10.94 19.58
C SER A 79 -6.17 -12.03 18.49
N PRO A 80 -5.10 -12.27 17.70
CA PRO A 80 -5.13 -13.25 16.62
C PRO A 80 -5.57 -14.65 17.05
N ASN A 81 -5.36 -15.02 18.32
CA ASN A 81 -5.84 -16.26 18.91
C ASN A 81 -7.37 -16.40 18.96
N HIS A 82 -8.10 -15.30 18.86
CA HIS A 82 -9.56 -15.23 18.93
C HIS A 82 -10.19 -14.89 17.58
N LEU A 83 -9.37 -14.70 16.54
CA LEU A 83 -9.87 -14.47 15.20
C LEU A 83 -10.50 -15.77 14.66
N PRO A 84 -11.69 -15.67 14.05
CA PRO A 84 -12.20 -16.74 13.21
C PRO A 84 -11.17 -17.16 12.14
N GLU A 85 -11.14 -18.44 11.79
CA GLU A 85 -10.17 -18.98 10.81
C GLU A 85 -10.42 -18.44 9.39
N ASP A 86 -11.61 -17.92 9.13
CA ASP A 86 -12.11 -17.36 7.89
C ASP A 86 -11.77 -15.87 7.70
N VAL A 87 -11.32 -15.14 8.73
CA VAL A 87 -10.94 -13.72 8.56
C VAL A 87 -9.77 -13.61 7.58
N VAL A 88 -9.87 -12.70 6.60
CA VAL A 88 -8.83 -12.48 5.57
C VAL A 88 -7.76 -11.46 5.99
N VAL A 89 -6.57 -11.54 5.40
CA VAL A 89 -5.39 -10.68 5.66
C VAL A 89 -5.75 -9.20 5.69
N ASP A 90 -6.55 -8.73 4.73
CA ASP A 90 -7.02 -7.33 4.65
C ASP A 90 -7.92 -6.95 5.83
N GLU A 91 -8.88 -7.81 6.22
CA GLU A 91 -9.76 -7.61 7.38
C GLU A 91 -9.02 -7.73 8.71
N MET A 92 -7.97 -8.55 8.74
CA MET A 92 -7.04 -8.59 9.86
C MET A 92 -6.19 -7.31 9.91
N GLY A 93 -6.15 -6.51 8.85
CA GLY A 93 -5.27 -5.37 8.76
C GLY A 93 -3.79 -5.74 8.61
N ILE A 94 -3.49 -6.95 8.16
CA ILE A 94 -2.12 -7.40 7.96
C ILE A 94 -1.61 -6.79 6.65
N VAL A 95 -0.63 -5.90 6.77
CA VAL A 95 0.05 -5.25 5.63
C VAL A 95 1.48 -5.76 5.46
N GLN A 96 2.11 -5.47 4.32
CA GLN A 96 3.49 -5.87 4.06
C GLN A 96 4.41 -5.42 5.21
N GLY A 97 5.25 -6.33 5.71
CA GLY A 97 6.18 -6.08 6.80
C GLY A 97 5.57 -6.08 8.21
N CYS A 98 4.33 -6.56 8.37
CA CYS A 98 3.81 -6.99 9.66
C CYS A 98 4.61 -8.18 10.19
N GLU A 99 4.66 -8.32 11.52
CA GLU A 99 5.26 -9.49 12.17
C GLU A 99 4.18 -10.29 12.90
N MET A 100 3.93 -11.52 12.45
CA MET A 100 3.03 -12.45 13.11
C MET A 100 3.83 -13.44 13.96
N ILE A 101 3.42 -13.60 15.22
CA ILE A 101 4.02 -14.55 16.16
C ILE A 101 3.08 -15.73 16.32
N PHE A 102 3.55 -16.91 15.93
CA PHE A 102 2.86 -18.17 16.12
C PHE A 102 3.56 -18.99 17.21
N VAL A 103 2.78 -19.68 18.03
CA VAL A 103 3.29 -20.72 18.92
C VAL A 103 2.84 -22.08 18.43
N ILE A 104 3.82 -22.96 18.30
CA ILE A 104 3.63 -24.35 17.95
C ILE A 104 3.48 -25.14 19.26
N GLN A 105 2.26 -25.57 19.55
CA GLN A 105 1.98 -26.41 20.72
C GLN A 105 2.17 -27.89 20.35
N ASP A 106 3.21 -28.50 20.88
CA ASP A 106 3.44 -29.93 20.71
C ASP A 106 2.47 -30.72 21.61
N ARG A 107 1.38 -31.22 21.03
CA ARG A 107 0.30 -31.89 21.78
C ARG A 107 0.62 -33.34 22.18
N HIS A 108 1.88 -33.76 22.10
CA HIS A 108 2.23 -35.18 22.27
C HIS A 108 2.32 -35.71 23.70
N THR A 109 2.14 -34.91 24.76
CA THR A 109 2.41 -35.38 26.15
C THR A 109 1.34 -35.16 27.21
N ALA A 110 0.17 -34.57 26.94
CA ALA A 110 -0.77 -34.19 28.02
C ALA A 110 -2.18 -34.82 28.00
N GLN A 111 -2.54 -35.69 27.04
CA GLN A 111 -3.91 -36.23 26.96
C GLN A 111 -4.03 -37.76 26.88
N GLN A 112 -3.02 -38.51 27.32
CA GLN A 112 -3.10 -39.98 27.34
C GLN A 112 -3.83 -40.57 28.56
N ASN A 113 -4.47 -39.77 29.42
CA ASN A 113 -5.06 -40.30 30.67
C ASN A 113 -6.49 -39.83 31.01
N VAL A 114 -7.31 -39.48 30.02
CA VAL A 114 -8.76 -39.29 30.24
C VAL A 114 -9.55 -40.22 29.33
N ASN A 115 -10.09 -41.29 29.95
CA ASN A 115 -11.11 -42.22 29.49
C ASN A 115 -11.70 -41.98 28.09
N SER A 116 -11.14 -42.66 27.11
CA SER A 116 -11.58 -42.72 25.71
C SER A 116 -12.62 -43.81 25.46
N ASN A 117 -13.76 -43.76 26.17
CA ASN A 117 -14.93 -44.62 25.88
C ASN A 117 -16.15 -43.89 25.29
N SER A 118 -16.09 -42.57 25.07
CA SER A 118 -17.21 -41.81 24.49
C SER A 118 -16.97 -41.18 23.11
N ALA A 119 -15.78 -41.34 22.50
CA ALA A 119 -15.42 -40.67 21.25
C ALA A 119 -15.36 -41.60 20.02
N ARG A 120 -16.04 -42.76 20.06
CA ARG A 120 -16.07 -43.71 18.92
C ARG A 120 -17.32 -43.59 18.05
N ALA A 121 -18.26 -42.70 18.38
CA ALA A 121 -19.51 -42.53 17.63
C ALA A 121 -19.51 -41.38 16.60
N THR A 122 -18.48 -40.51 16.56
CA THR A 122 -18.40 -39.37 15.63
C THR A 122 -17.26 -39.46 14.61
N ARG A 123 -16.46 -40.52 14.62
CA ARG A 123 -15.28 -40.68 13.75
C ARG A 123 -15.57 -41.21 12.33
N ASN A 124 -16.85 -41.31 11.94
CA ASN A 124 -17.27 -41.61 10.57
C ASN A 124 -17.60 -40.35 9.75
N GLY A 125 -17.56 -39.16 10.35
CA GLY A 125 -17.51 -37.93 9.57
C GLY A 125 -16.09 -37.69 9.12
N LYS A 126 -15.65 -38.30 8.01
CA LYS A 126 -14.60 -37.67 7.20
C LYS A 126 -15.11 -36.24 6.97
N ALA A 127 -14.41 -35.23 7.48
CA ALA A 127 -14.56 -33.90 6.92
C ALA A 127 -14.39 -34.10 5.42
N ARG A 128 -15.45 -33.85 4.65
CA ARG A 128 -15.39 -34.01 3.21
C ARG A 128 -14.38 -32.97 2.74
N ASP A 129 -13.20 -33.45 2.38
CA ASP A 129 -12.22 -32.65 1.71
C ASP A 129 -12.88 -32.17 0.41
N LEU A 130 -13.10 -30.87 0.29
CA LEU A 130 -13.78 -30.32 -0.88
C LEU A 130 -12.91 -30.49 -2.14
N SER A 131 -11.62 -30.76 -1.99
CA SER A 131 -10.73 -31.02 -3.12
C SER A 131 -11.18 -32.23 -3.96
N ASP A 132 -11.80 -33.26 -3.37
CA ASP A 132 -12.38 -34.38 -4.13
C ASP A 132 -13.56 -33.94 -5.03
N ILE A 133 -14.26 -32.87 -4.66
CA ILE A 133 -15.39 -32.29 -5.43
C ILE A 133 -14.88 -31.36 -6.54
N PHE A 134 -13.76 -30.67 -6.31
CA PHE A 134 -13.19 -29.71 -7.26
C PHE A 134 -12.24 -30.36 -8.27
N CYS A 135 -11.64 -31.50 -7.94
CA CYS A 135 -10.72 -32.22 -8.83
C CYS A 135 -11.43 -33.24 -9.74
N ASP A 136 -12.71 -33.55 -9.50
CA ASP A 136 -13.51 -34.42 -10.37
C ASP A 136 -14.22 -33.59 -11.46
N ASP A 137 -13.48 -33.31 -12.55
CA ASP A 137 -13.90 -32.45 -13.66
C ASP A 137 -14.88 -33.16 -14.64
N SER A 138 -15.40 -34.33 -14.27
CA SER A 138 -16.16 -35.19 -15.18
C SER A 138 -17.50 -34.63 -15.67
N ASN A 139 -18.00 -33.52 -15.09
CA ASN A 139 -19.29 -32.91 -15.43
C ASN A 139 -19.30 -31.36 -15.46
N ASP A 140 -18.15 -30.70 -15.61
CA ASP A 140 -18.07 -29.24 -15.63
C ASP A 140 -18.60 -28.55 -14.34
N PHE A 141 -18.73 -29.33 -13.26
CA PHE A 141 -19.36 -28.90 -12.01
C PHE A 141 -18.61 -27.73 -11.37
N SER A 142 -17.28 -27.77 -11.43
CA SER A 142 -16.40 -26.69 -10.94
C SER A 142 -16.72 -25.36 -11.63
N ASN A 143 -16.90 -25.39 -12.96
CA ASN A 143 -17.28 -24.20 -13.75
C ASN A 143 -18.69 -23.72 -13.44
N ILE A 144 -19.66 -24.63 -13.30
CA ILE A 144 -21.04 -24.27 -12.94
C ILE A 144 -21.10 -23.62 -11.55
N LEU A 145 -20.42 -24.21 -10.57
CA LEU A 145 -20.36 -23.68 -9.20
C LEU A 145 -19.66 -22.32 -9.17
N PHE A 146 -18.52 -22.18 -9.85
CA PHE A 146 -17.80 -20.93 -9.99
C PHE A 146 -18.67 -19.81 -10.59
N ASN A 147 -19.30 -20.07 -11.73
CA ASN A 147 -20.20 -19.11 -12.39
C ASN A 147 -21.42 -18.77 -11.52
N THR A 148 -21.91 -19.73 -10.75
CA THR A 148 -23.02 -19.50 -9.80
C THR A 148 -22.57 -18.57 -8.67
N LEU A 149 -21.38 -18.78 -8.08
CA LEU A 149 -20.86 -17.94 -7.01
C LEU A 149 -20.57 -16.51 -7.49
N LEU A 150 -19.98 -16.35 -8.68
CA LEU A 150 -19.83 -15.03 -9.30
C LEU A 150 -21.19 -14.37 -9.56
N GLY A 151 -22.17 -15.10 -10.11
CA GLY A 151 -23.52 -14.58 -10.32
C GLY A 151 -24.21 -14.17 -9.01
N VAL A 152 -23.93 -14.87 -7.90
CA VAL A 152 -24.40 -14.46 -6.57
C VAL A 152 -23.73 -13.15 -6.14
N LEU A 153 -22.41 -12.99 -6.31
CA LEU A 153 -21.73 -11.72 -5.99
C LEU A 153 -22.29 -10.54 -6.79
N GLU A 154 -22.59 -10.76 -8.06
CA GLU A 154 -23.13 -9.73 -8.95
C GLU A 154 -24.59 -9.37 -8.63
N ALA A 155 -25.36 -10.32 -8.11
CA ALA A 155 -26.76 -10.12 -7.72
C ALA A 155 -26.92 -9.52 -6.31
N LEU A 156 -25.90 -9.63 -5.46
CA LEU A 156 -25.95 -9.11 -4.09
C LEU A 156 -25.74 -7.59 -4.08
N PRO A 157 -26.61 -6.81 -3.41
CA PRO A 157 -26.38 -5.39 -3.25
C PRO A 157 -25.15 -5.18 -2.36
N TRP A 158 -24.17 -4.43 -2.84
CA TRP A 158 -23.03 -4.06 -2.03
C TRP A 158 -23.49 -3.18 -0.86
N ARG A 159 -23.09 -3.53 0.36
CA ARG A 159 -23.33 -2.69 1.54
C ARG A 159 -22.02 -2.15 2.04
N GLU A 160 -21.92 -0.84 2.21
CA GLU A 160 -20.76 -0.31 2.91
C GLU A 160 -20.77 -0.76 4.37
N PRO A 161 -19.62 -1.20 4.92
CA PRO A 161 -19.48 -1.53 6.34
C PRO A 161 -19.63 -0.25 7.19
N GLY A 162 -20.86 0.22 7.35
CA GLY A 162 -21.21 1.49 7.98
C GLY A 162 -22.71 1.83 7.90
N GLU A 163 -23.44 1.33 6.91
CA GLU A 163 -24.89 1.56 6.75
C GLU A 163 -25.78 0.59 7.57
N MET A 164 -25.30 0.12 8.71
CA MET A 164 -26.14 -0.67 9.62
C MET A 164 -27.07 0.27 10.41
N THR A 165 -28.30 0.42 9.92
CA THR A 165 -29.44 0.90 10.72
C THR A 165 -29.67 -0.06 11.89
N ASP A 166 -29.22 0.29 13.09
CA ASP A 166 -29.63 -0.11 14.47
C ASP A 166 -30.15 -1.54 14.79
N ALA A 167 -30.10 -2.51 13.88
CA ALA A 167 -30.58 -3.86 14.10
C ALA A 167 -29.41 -4.82 14.26
N SER A 168 -29.12 -5.16 15.51
CA SER A 168 -28.19 -6.21 15.91
C SER A 168 -28.52 -7.54 15.21
N MET A 169 -27.64 -8.02 14.35
CA MET A 169 -27.22 -9.43 14.28
C MET A 169 -25.87 -9.50 13.56
N THR A 170 -24.98 -10.31 14.11
CA THR A 170 -23.65 -10.68 13.60
C THR A 170 -23.74 -11.56 12.34
N SER A 171 -24.59 -11.21 11.37
CA SER A 171 -24.59 -11.91 10.09
C SER A 171 -23.31 -11.53 9.35
N SER A 172 -22.42 -12.50 9.18
CA SER A 172 -21.28 -12.38 8.25
C SER A 172 -21.79 -11.83 6.92
N ASP A 173 -21.07 -10.85 6.39
CA ASP A 173 -21.41 -10.28 5.10
C ASP A 173 -21.40 -11.41 4.07
N THR A 174 -22.56 -11.68 3.48
CA THR A 174 -22.73 -12.77 2.51
C THR A 174 -21.79 -12.55 1.31
N HIS A 175 -21.49 -11.29 1.01
CA HIS A 175 -20.53 -10.93 -0.01
C HIS A 175 -19.09 -11.39 0.36
N THR A 176 -18.65 -11.14 1.59
CA THR A 176 -17.37 -11.65 2.10
C THR A 176 -17.31 -13.18 2.04
N LEU A 177 -18.33 -13.87 2.54
CA LEU A 177 -18.37 -15.34 2.55
C LEU A 177 -18.23 -15.96 1.14
N VAL A 178 -18.91 -15.39 0.14
CA VAL A 178 -18.85 -15.89 -1.23
C VAL A 178 -17.46 -15.65 -1.83
N TRP A 179 -16.83 -14.52 -1.51
CA TRP A 179 -15.44 -14.29 -1.88
C TRP A 179 -14.47 -15.26 -1.19
N ASP A 180 -14.61 -15.47 0.12
CA ASP A 180 -13.75 -16.40 0.85
C ASP A 180 -13.84 -17.80 0.27
N LEU A 181 -15.06 -18.22 -0.12
CA LEU A 181 -15.26 -19.49 -0.82
C LEU A 181 -14.58 -19.50 -2.19
N LEU A 182 -14.72 -18.43 -3.00
CA LEU A 182 -14.04 -18.32 -4.29
C LEU A 182 -12.51 -18.38 -4.18
N LEU A 183 -11.95 -17.81 -3.12
CA LEU A 183 -10.51 -17.74 -2.87
C LEU A 183 -9.96 -19.03 -2.24
N ALA A 184 -10.80 -19.77 -1.51
CA ALA A 184 -10.45 -21.08 -0.97
C ALA A 184 -10.46 -22.19 -2.04
N MET A 185 -11.11 -21.95 -3.18
CA MET A 185 -11.12 -22.89 -4.30
C MET A 185 -9.85 -22.78 -5.15
N PRO A 186 -9.39 -23.89 -5.78
CA PRO A 186 -8.37 -23.82 -6.82
C PRO A 186 -8.78 -22.86 -7.93
N THR A 187 -7.80 -22.18 -8.55
CA THR A 187 -8.09 -21.30 -9.67
C THR A 187 -8.85 -22.04 -10.75
N ASN A 188 -10.03 -21.51 -11.12
CA ASN A 188 -10.86 -22.07 -12.18
C ASN A 188 -10.03 -22.37 -13.46
N PRO A 189 -10.05 -23.62 -13.97
CA PRO A 189 -9.19 -24.05 -15.07
C PRO A 189 -9.57 -23.36 -16.38
N THR A 190 -10.84 -23.02 -16.58
CA THR A 190 -11.32 -22.28 -17.76
C THR A 190 -10.82 -20.84 -17.75
N VAL A 191 -10.91 -20.14 -16.62
CA VAL A 191 -10.35 -18.78 -16.48
C VAL A 191 -8.83 -18.80 -16.68
N SER A 192 -8.15 -19.75 -16.05
CA SER A 192 -6.69 -19.91 -16.16
C SER A 192 -6.27 -20.16 -17.62
N SER A 193 -6.99 -21.04 -18.31
CA SER A 193 -6.74 -21.34 -19.73
C SER A 193 -7.03 -20.14 -20.62
N GLN A 194 -8.09 -19.37 -20.35
CA GLN A 194 -8.40 -18.15 -21.09
C GLN A 194 -7.29 -17.11 -20.93
N VAL A 195 -6.83 -16.85 -19.70
CA VAL A 195 -5.73 -15.91 -19.43
C VAL A 195 -4.44 -16.34 -20.16
N LEU A 196 -4.12 -17.65 -20.13
CA LEU A 196 -2.95 -18.21 -20.82
C LEU A 196 -3.09 -18.20 -22.36
N LEU A 197 -4.30 -18.36 -22.90
CA LEU A 197 -4.54 -18.32 -24.35
C LEU A 197 -4.45 -16.89 -24.87
N THR A 198 -5.03 -15.93 -24.16
CA THR A 198 -4.97 -14.50 -24.55
C THR A 198 -3.53 -14.01 -24.54
N THR A 199 -2.71 -14.42 -23.56
CA THR A 199 -1.28 -14.07 -23.49
C THR A 199 -0.43 -14.70 -24.59
N LYS A 200 -0.77 -15.89 -25.10
CA LYS A 200 0.00 -16.60 -26.15
C LYS A 200 -0.38 -16.22 -27.57
N SER A 201 -1.46 -15.46 -27.76
CA SER A 201 -1.96 -15.09 -29.09
C SER A 201 -1.06 -14.12 -29.88
N SER A 202 0.11 -13.75 -29.33
CA SER A 202 1.10 -12.87 -29.94
C SER A 202 2.07 -13.57 -30.90
N ASP A 203 2.10 -14.91 -30.97
CA ASP A 203 2.95 -15.59 -31.93
C ASP A 203 2.42 -15.36 -33.36
N PRO A 204 3.24 -14.80 -34.27
CA PRO A 204 2.87 -14.69 -35.67
C PRO A 204 2.72 -16.11 -36.20
N VAL A 205 1.47 -16.53 -36.43
CA VAL A 205 1.19 -17.78 -37.14
C VAL A 205 1.95 -17.72 -38.45
N GLU A 206 3.01 -18.53 -38.56
CA GLU A 206 3.75 -18.72 -39.80
C GLU A 206 2.75 -19.09 -40.91
N SER A 207 2.52 -18.12 -41.80
CA SER A 207 2.13 -18.31 -43.19
C SER A 207 1.08 -19.40 -43.47
N ILE A 208 -0.19 -19.09 -43.21
CA ILE A 208 -1.23 -19.49 -44.17
C ILE A 208 -1.39 -18.29 -45.11
N PRO A 209 -1.18 -18.42 -46.42
CA PRO A 209 -1.39 -17.32 -47.34
C PRO A 209 -2.90 -17.13 -47.49
N VAL A 210 -3.48 -16.33 -46.61
CA VAL A 210 -4.82 -15.77 -46.81
C VAL A 210 -4.62 -14.28 -47.07
N ASP A 211 -4.97 -13.93 -48.29
CA ASP A 211 -4.91 -12.62 -48.92
C ASP A 211 -6.02 -11.74 -48.34
N GLU A 212 -5.90 -11.27 -47.08
CA GLU A 212 -6.80 -10.27 -46.50
C GLU A 212 -6.04 -9.33 -45.52
N ASP A 213 -5.99 -8.05 -45.89
CA ASP A 213 -5.70 -6.84 -45.11
C ASP A 213 -4.88 -6.96 -43.81
N ALA A 214 -3.56 -6.79 -43.96
CA ALA A 214 -2.57 -6.72 -42.88
C ALA A 214 -2.66 -5.46 -41.98
N MET A 215 -3.81 -4.78 -41.93
CA MET A 215 -4.04 -3.58 -41.09
C MET A 215 -5.00 -3.85 -39.89
N GLU A 216 -5.50 -5.07 -39.70
CA GLU A 216 -6.48 -5.42 -38.65
C GLU A 216 -5.94 -6.26 -37.47
N ILE A 217 -4.63 -6.56 -37.41
CA ILE A 217 -4.10 -7.53 -36.44
C ILE A 217 -4.10 -6.99 -34.99
N ASP A 218 -3.91 -5.67 -34.79
CA ASP A 218 -3.84 -5.08 -33.44
C ASP A 218 -5.20 -4.99 -32.73
N SER A 219 -6.32 -4.94 -33.45
CA SER A 219 -7.66 -4.77 -32.83
C SER A 219 -8.19 -6.05 -32.19
N ARG A 220 -7.87 -7.23 -32.75
CA ARG A 220 -8.38 -8.53 -32.25
C ARG A 220 -7.79 -8.95 -30.90
N GLN A 221 -6.59 -8.48 -30.55
CA GLN A 221 -5.92 -8.82 -29.28
C GLN A 221 -6.47 -8.00 -28.11
N GLN A 222 -6.72 -6.70 -28.33
CA GLN A 222 -7.41 -5.86 -27.33
C GLN A 222 -8.82 -6.36 -27.00
N GLU A 223 -9.54 -6.93 -27.97
CA GLU A 223 -10.86 -7.54 -27.75
C GLU A 223 -10.81 -8.72 -26.77
N GLY A 224 -9.72 -9.49 -26.76
CA GLY A 224 -9.53 -10.62 -25.85
C GLY A 224 -9.46 -10.18 -24.38
N TRP A 225 -8.64 -9.17 -24.09
CA TRP A 225 -8.52 -8.62 -22.73
C TRP A 225 -9.73 -7.81 -22.31
N ALA A 226 -10.34 -7.05 -23.23
CA ALA A 226 -11.56 -6.28 -22.95
C ALA A 226 -12.74 -7.18 -22.53
N LYS A 227 -12.80 -8.41 -23.04
CA LYS A 227 -13.80 -9.40 -22.62
C LYS A 227 -13.53 -9.97 -21.23
N LEU A 228 -12.26 -10.09 -20.85
CA LEU A 228 -11.85 -10.65 -19.56
C LEU A 228 -11.91 -9.62 -18.43
N LEU A 229 -11.65 -8.34 -18.74
CA LEU A 229 -11.63 -7.22 -17.80
C LEU A 229 -12.77 -6.23 -18.11
N ASP A 230 -14.01 -6.69 -17.97
CA ASP A 230 -15.20 -5.86 -18.16
C ASP A 230 -15.69 -5.26 -16.83
N LEU A 231 -15.72 -3.92 -16.75
CA LEU A 231 -16.26 -3.19 -15.61
C LEU A 231 -17.76 -3.38 -15.37
N LYS A 232 -18.51 -3.98 -16.32
CA LYS A 232 -19.89 -4.40 -16.09
C LYS A 232 -19.95 -5.64 -15.19
N ASN A 233 -18.94 -6.50 -15.27
CA ASN A 233 -18.80 -7.72 -14.47
C ASN A 233 -17.61 -7.56 -13.54
N PHE A 234 -17.69 -6.59 -12.61
CA PHE A 234 -16.54 -6.20 -11.79
C PHE A 234 -16.00 -7.35 -10.96
N SER A 235 -16.86 -8.13 -10.30
CA SER A 235 -16.42 -9.27 -9.48
C SER A 235 -15.70 -10.34 -10.31
N GLN A 236 -16.20 -10.63 -11.51
CA GLN A 236 -15.52 -11.53 -12.44
C GLN A 236 -14.16 -10.97 -12.87
N SER A 237 -14.09 -9.68 -13.20
CA SER A 237 -12.84 -9.02 -13.57
C SER A 237 -11.82 -9.02 -12.44
N VAL A 238 -12.23 -8.78 -11.19
CA VAL A 238 -11.36 -8.88 -10.01
C VAL A 238 -10.82 -10.30 -9.86
N TYR A 239 -11.64 -11.32 -10.07
CA TYR A 239 -11.17 -12.70 -10.05
C TYR A 239 -10.16 -12.99 -11.17
N VAL A 240 -10.38 -12.47 -12.38
CA VAL A 240 -9.41 -12.56 -13.47
C VAL A 240 -8.10 -11.85 -13.10
N LEU A 241 -8.16 -10.67 -12.49
CA LEU A 241 -6.97 -9.97 -11.99
C LEU A 241 -6.21 -10.83 -10.97
N LEU A 242 -6.90 -11.52 -10.06
CA LEU A 242 -6.26 -12.45 -9.12
C LEU A 242 -5.55 -13.60 -9.83
N ALA A 243 -6.15 -14.14 -10.89
CA ALA A 243 -5.50 -15.17 -11.70
C ALA A 243 -4.25 -14.64 -12.41
N ILE A 244 -4.31 -13.41 -12.96
CA ILE A 244 -3.16 -12.73 -13.57
C ILE A 244 -2.05 -12.50 -12.53
N ASP A 245 -2.40 -11.98 -11.35
CA ASP A 245 -1.46 -11.76 -10.24
C ASP A 245 -0.79 -13.06 -9.82
N ALA A 246 -1.52 -14.17 -9.73
CA ALA A 246 -0.95 -15.47 -9.39
C ALA A 246 0.02 -16.02 -10.45
N PHE A 247 -0.19 -15.73 -11.74
CA PHE A 247 0.77 -16.08 -12.79
C PHE A 247 2.02 -15.18 -12.77
N LEU A 248 1.87 -13.91 -12.41
CA LEU A 248 2.98 -12.96 -12.30
C LEU A 248 3.79 -13.17 -11.01
N GLN A 249 3.14 -13.48 -9.90
CA GLN A 249 3.72 -13.67 -8.58
C GLN A 249 3.30 -15.02 -8.00
N PRO A 250 3.87 -16.13 -8.50
CA PRO A 250 3.54 -17.45 -7.97
C PRO A 250 3.93 -17.58 -6.50
N ALA A 251 3.04 -18.16 -5.70
CA ALA A 251 3.24 -18.44 -4.28
C ALA A 251 4.26 -19.58 -4.06
N THR A 252 5.55 -19.29 -4.15
CA THR A 252 6.63 -20.29 -4.02
C THR A 252 6.65 -21.01 -2.67
N GLU A 253 6.09 -20.39 -1.63
CA GLU A 253 5.99 -20.94 -0.28
C GLU A 253 5.14 -22.21 -0.21
N ILE A 254 4.24 -22.47 -1.18
CA ILE A 254 3.51 -23.74 -1.25
C ILE A 254 4.46 -24.94 -1.43
N LEU A 255 5.66 -24.69 -1.98
CA LEU A 255 6.70 -25.67 -2.19
C LEU A 255 7.51 -25.98 -0.92
N SER A 256 7.18 -25.33 0.21
CA SER A 256 7.89 -25.52 1.49
C SER A 256 7.81 -26.95 2.04
N SER A 257 6.83 -27.73 1.58
CA SER A 257 6.65 -29.13 1.95
C SER A 257 7.59 -30.08 1.18
N TYR A 258 8.15 -29.65 0.04
CA TYR A 258 9.01 -30.48 -0.80
C TYR A 258 10.46 -30.50 -0.30
N PRO A 259 11.22 -31.58 -0.56
CA PRO A 259 12.66 -31.64 -0.33
C PRO A 259 13.41 -30.48 -1.00
N ALA A 260 14.41 -29.91 -0.30
CA ALA A 260 15.11 -28.70 -0.74
C ALA A 260 15.61 -28.72 -2.20
N LYS A 261 16.09 -29.88 -2.69
CA LYS A 261 16.53 -30.02 -4.09
C LYS A 261 15.38 -29.92 -5.09
N GLN A 262 14.24 -30.54 -4.80
CA GLN A 262 13.04 -30.47 -5.66
C GLN A 262 12.42 -29.08 -5.59
N ARG A 263 12.36 -28.50 -4.39
CA ARG A 263 11.91 -27.12 -4.18
C ARG A 263 12.69 -26.13 -5.05
N MET A 264 14.03 -26.16 -5.01
CA MET A 264 14.85 -25.26 -5.83
C MET A 264 14.64 -25.44 -7.35
N ILE A 265 14.30 -26.64 -7.80
CA ILE A 265 14.00 -26.89 -9.22
C ILE A 265 12.65 -26.27 -9.57
N LEU A 266 11.61 -26.56 -8.78
CA LEU A 266 10.27 -26.04 -8.99
C LEU A 266 10.19 -24.51 -8.83
N GLU A 267 10.87 -23.94 -7.84
CA GLU A 267 10.98 -22.48 -7.67
C GLU A 267 11.59 -21.84 -8.93
N ARG A 268 12.66 -22.41 -9.47
CA ARG A 268 13.28 -21.91 -10.71
C ARG A 268 12.35 -22.03 -11.91
N GLU A 269 11.63 -23.14 -12.05
CA GLU A 269 10.65 -23.34 -13.12
C GLU A 269 9.51 -22.33 -13.00
N MET A 270 8.94 -22.13 -11.80
CA MET A 270 7.87 -21.15 -11.56
C MET A 270 8.31 -19.71 -11.84
N THR A 271 9.51 -19.32 -11.42
CA THR A 271 10.06 -17.99 -11.76
C THR A 271 10.29 -17.85 -13.26
N GLY A 272 10.75 -18.89 -13.94
CA GLY A 272 10.91 -18.92 -15.39
C GLY A 272 9.58 -18.74 -16.12
N ASP A 273 8.55 -19.50 -15.72
CA ASP A 273 7.21 -19.44 -16.29
C ASP A 273 6.54 -18.09 -16.03
N SER A 274 6.71 -17.51 -14.84
CA SER A 274 6.24 -16.16 -14.52
C SER A 274 6.89 -15.11 -15.42
N ALA A 275 8.21 -15.17 -15.63
CA ALA A 275 8.90 -14.22 -16.50
C ALA A 275 8.44 -14.33 -17.98
N VAL A 276 8.18 -15.56 -18.45
CA VAL A 276 7.62 -15.81 -19.79
C VAL A 276 6.19 -15.27 -19.88
N PHE A 277 5.36 -15.56 -18.88
CA PHE A 277 3.98 -15.07 -18.81
C PHE A 277 3.95 -13.55 -18.79
N ARG A 278 4.77 -12.89 -17.97
CA ARG A 278 4.88 -11.43 -17.89
C ARG A 278 5.17 -10.82 -19.26
N ARG A 279 6.10 -11.39 -20.03
CA ARG A 279 6.43 -10.89 -21.37
C ARG A 279 5.25 -11.04 -22.33
N GLY A 280 4.64 -12.22 -22.41
CA GLY A 280 3.45 -12.43 -23.25
C GLY A 280 2.25 -11.58 -22.83
N PHE A 281 2.07 -11.35 -21.53
CA PHE A 281 1.05 -10.46 -20.98
C PHE A 281 1.23 -9.02 -21.40
N ILE A 282 2.47 -8.53 -21.40
CA ILE A 282 2.79 -7.19 -21.89
C ILE A 282 2.59 -7.11 -23.41
N ASP A 283 3.17 -8.05 -24.16
CA ASP A 283 3.17 -8.04 -25.62
C ASP A 283 1.75 -8.21 -26.22
N SER A 284 0.85 -8.88 -25.50
CA SER A 284 -0.57 -9.05 -25.90
C SER A 284 -1.49 -7.88 -25.49
N GLY A 285 -0.95 -6.79 -24.93
CA GLY A 285 -1.73 -5.64 -24.48
C GLY A 285 -2.48 -5.82 -23.15
N GLY A 286 -2.14 -6.86 -22.39
CA GLY A 286 -2.76 -7.13 -21.08
C GLY A 286 -2.47 -6.04 -20.05
N PHE A 287 -1.27 -5.44 -20.10
CA PHE A 287 -0.91 -4.30 -19.26
C PHE A 287 -1.86 -3.11 -19.50
N ASP A 288 -2.09 -2.74 -20.75
CA ASP A 288 -2.98 -1.63 -21.10
C ASP A 288 -4.43 -1.89 -20.69
N ALA A 289 -4.87 -3.16 -20.77
CA ALA A 289 -6.19 -3.54 -20.31
C ALA A 289 -6.35 -3.38 -18.78
N VAL A 290 -5.32 -3.69 -18.00
CA VAL A 290 -5.31 -3.47 -16.54
C VAL A 290 -5.26 -1.97 -16.21
N VAL A 291 -4.47 -1.19 -16.94
CA VAL A 291 -4.46 0.28 -16.81
C VAL A 291 -5.84 0.85 -17.12
N GLY A 292 -6.50 0.36 -18.19
CA GLY A 292 -7.86 0.72 -18.54
C GLY A 292 -8.85 0.38 -17.42
N PHE A 293 -8.87 -0.87 -16.97
CA PHE A 293 -9.73 -1.30 -15.86
C PHE A 293 -9.55 -0.43 -14.61
N PHE A 294 -8.30 -0.12 -14.26
CA PHE A 294 -7.96 0.71 -13.12
C PHE A 294 -8.35 2.19 -13.30
N SER A 295 -8.23 2.72 -14.52
CA SER A 295 -8.55 4.11 -14.85
C SER A 295 -10.06 4.39 -14.89
N PHE A 296 -10.85 3.42 -15.37
CA PHE A 296 -12.29 3.58 -15.60
C PHE A 296 -13.16 3.19 -14.39
N SER A 297 -12.58 2.60 -13.33
CA SER A 297 -13.33 2.20 -12.13
C SER A 297 -13.90 3.39 -11.35
N GLU A 298 -13.31 4.58 -11.47
CA GLU A 298 -13.74 5.79 -10.75
C GLU A 298 -14.92 6.53 -11.39
N GLU A 299 -15.20 6.31 -12.68
CA GLU A 299 -16.25 7.03 -13.40
C GLU A 299 -17.66 6.49 -13.08
N LYS A 300 -17.76 5.37 -12.36
CA LYS A 300 -19.03 4.75 -11.96
C LYS A 300 -19.38 5.11 -10.51
N PRO A 301 -20.25 6.11 -10.26
CA PRO A 301 -20.65 6.51 -8.91
C PRO A 301 -21.43 5.43 -8.14
N GLU A 302 -21.81 4.33 -8.81
CA GLU A 302 -22.54 3.21 -8.22
C GLU A 302 -21.63 2.22 -7.47
N MET A 303 -20.30 2.25 -7.68
CA MET A 303 -19.37 1.37 -6.96
C MET A 303 -18.93 2.00 -5.63
N SER A 304 -19.08 1.25 -4.55
CA SER A 304 -18.59 1.67 -3.23
C SER A 304 -17.06 1.70 -3.19
N GLN A 305 -16.49 2.55 -2.34
CA GLN A 305 -15.03 2.66 -2.20
C GLN A 305 -14.39 1.35 -1.70
N SER A 306 -15.10 0.57 -0.90
CA SER A 306 -14.59 -0.72 -0.42
C SER A 306 -14.54 -1.78 -1.52
N MET A 307 -15.48 -1.73 -2.48
CA MET A 307 -15.52 -2.64 -3.62
C MET A 307 -14.36 -2.38 -4.56
N THR A 308 -14.11 -1.11 -4.88
CA THR A 308 -13.01 -0.71 -5.76
C THR A 308 -11.65 -0.96 -5.13
N ARG A 309 -11.50 -0.84 -3.79
CA ARG A 309 -10.24 -1.10 -3.08
C ARG A 309 -9.63 -2.46 -3.42
N ARG A 310 -10.42 -3.53 -3.45
CA ARG A 310 -9.91 -4.88 -3.74
C ARG A 310 -9.37 -5.00 -5.17
N GLY A 311 -10.14 -4.53 -6.15
CA GLY A 311 -9.70 -4.50 -7.55
C GLY A 311 -8.45 -3.64 -7.73
N ASN A 312 -8.42 -2.47 -7.08
CA ASN A 312 -7.31 -1.52 -7.14
C ASN A 312 -6.02 -2.09 -6.53
N ALA A 313 -6.12 -2.80 -5.40
CA ALA A 313 -4.96 -3.42 -4.76
C ALA A 313 -4.30 -4.49 -5.64
N VAL A 314 -5.11 -5.35 -6.27
CA VAL A 314 -4.60 -6.39 -7.18
C VAL A 314 -4.06 -5.77 -8.47
N ALA A 315 -4.78 -4.81 -9.05
CA ALA A 315 -4.31 -4.08 -10.24
C ALA A 315 -2.97 -3.38 -9.97
N LEU A 316 -2.81 -2.70 -8.84
CA LEU A 316 -1.54 -2.09 -8.45
C LEU A 316 -0.39 -3.10 -8.38
N ARG A 317 -0.62 -4.28 -7.79
CA ARG A 317 0.39 -5.35 -7.72
C ARG A 317 0.79 -5.84 -9.10
N ILE A 318 -0.18 -6.06 -9.99
CA ILE A 318 0.05 -6.44 -11.39
C ILE A 318 0.87 -5.36 -12.10
N LEU A 319 0.44 -4.10 -12.04
CA LEU A 319 1.15 -2.98 -12.67
C LEU A 319 2.59 -2.89 -12.15
N LYS A 320 2.78 -3.10 -10.85
CA LYS A 320 4.09 -3.05 -10.20
C LYS A 320 4.98 -4.18 -10.71
N CYS A 321 4.45 -5.39 -10.78
CA CYS A 321 5.13 -6.54 -11.38
C CYS A 321 5.52 -6.29 -12.84
N CYS A 322 4.61 -5.73 -13.62
CA CYS A 322 4.85 -5.41 -15.02
C CYS A 322 5.92 -4.34 -15.20
N LEU A 323 6.00 -3.31 -14.34
CA LEU A 323 7.02 -2.27 -14.47
C LEU A 323 8.38 -2.66 -13.86
N PHE A 324 8.41 -3.22 -12.66
CA PHE A 324 9.66 -3.45 -11.93
C PHE A 324 10.22 -4.86 -12.10
N GLY A 325 9.40 -5.82 -12.53
CA GLY A 325 9.81 -7.24 -12.64
C GLY A 325 10.32 -7.79 -11.31
N ASP A 326 11.30 -8.70 -11.37
CA ASP A 326 11.90 -9.32 -10.18
C ASP A 326 12.84 -8.38 -9.40
N ASN A 327 13.15 -7.18 -9.94
CA ASN A 327 14.13 -6.28 -9.34
C ASN A 327 13.65 -5.63 -8.04
N ASP A 328 12.34 -5.61 -7.77
CA ASP A 328 11.78 -5.04 -6.52
C ASP A 328 12.03 -5.94 -5.28
N SER A 329 12.45 -7.19 -5.49
CA SER A 329 12.79 -8.13 -4.41
C SER A 329 14.13 -7.81 -3.71
N VAL A 330 15.01 -7.05 -4.37
CA VAL A 330 16.22 -6.52 -3.76
C VAL A 330 15.85 -5.13 -3.23
N GLY A 331 15.56 -5.01 -1.94
CA GLY A 331 15.11 -3.79 -1.26
C GLY A 331 16.08 -2.59 -1.28
N GLY A 332 16.66 -2.26 -2.43
CA GLY A 332 17.43 -1.06 -2.69
C GLY A 332 16.51 0.14 -2.65
N LYS A 333 16.71 1.00 -1.65
CA LYS A 333 15.94 2.22 -1.39
C LYS A 333 16.22 3.37 -2.37
N ASP A 334 16.81 3.07 -3.52
CA ASP A 334 17.32 4.10 -4.41
C ASP A 334 16.27 4.43 -5.47
N PHE A 335 15.40 5.41 -5.17
CA PHE A 335 14.55 6.10 -6.17
C PHE A 335 15.36 6.65 -7.36
N SER A 336 16.68 6.73 -7.22
CA SER A 336 17.66 7.18 -8.20
C SER A 336 18.13 6.11 -9.21
N SER A 337 18.01 4.80 -8.92
CA SER A 337 18.19 3.77 -9.95
C SER A 337 16.82 3.36 -10.45
N SER A 338 16.53 3.56 -11.74
CA SER A 338 15.31 3.03 -12.33
C SER A 338 15.32 1.52 -12.19
N GLY A 339 14.73 0.97 -11.14
CA GLY A 339 14.56 -0.48 -10.93
C GLY A 339 13.70 -1.15 -12.02
N LEU A 340 13.42 -0.43 -13.10
CA LEU A 340 12.80 -0.92 -14.32
C LEU A 340 13.77 -1.83 -15.05
N ASP A 341 13.29 -3.00 -15.44
CA ASP A 341 13.95 -3.79 -16.46
C ASP A 341 13.65 -3.22 -17.87
N GLU A 342 14.17 -3.89 -18.91
CA GLU A 342 13.97 -3.47 -20.29
C GLU A 342 12.49 -3.45 -20.69
N ALA A 343 11.70 -4.43 -20.22
CA ALA A 343 10.27 -4.52 -20.51
C ALA A 343 9.49 -3.37 -19.84
N GLY A 344 9.76 -3.09 -18.56
CA GLY A 344 9.16 -1.98 -17.83
C GLY A 344 9.51 -0.62 -18.41
N SER A 345 10.74 -0.45 -18.91
CA SER A 345 11.16 0.77 -19.58
C SER A 345 10.40 1.00 -20.90
N ARG A 346 10.14 -0.07 -21.66
CA ARG A 346 9.34 -0.01 -22.90
C ARG A 346 7.87 0.30 -22.60
N LEU A 347 7.30 -0.35 -21.60
CA LEU A 347 5.93 -0.08 -21.12
C LEU A 347 5.71 1.38 -20.73
N LEU A 348 6.67 1.96 -20.00
CA LEU A 348 6.56 3.36 -19.60
C LEU A 348 6.51 4.31 -20.80
N LEU A 349 7.21 3.96 -21.88
CA LEU A 349 7.23 4.75 -23.12
C LEU A 349 5.97 4.54 -23.98
N SER A 350 5.27 3.41 -23.84
CA SER A 350 4.06 3.09 -24.59
C SER A 350 2.77 3.56 -23.90
N LEU A 351 2.86 4.13 -22.68
CA LEU A 351 1.71 4.70 -21.96
C LEU A 351 1.24 6.00 -22.61
N ASP A 352 0.43 5.89 -23.67
CA ASP A 352 -0.12 7.01 -24.43
C ASP A 352 -1.13 7.85 -23.62
N ASN A 353 -1.74 7.29 -22.57
CA ASN A 353 -2.70 7.97 -21.69
C ASN A 353 -2.41 7.74 -20.19
N ALA A 354 -1.40 8.42 -19.67
CA ALA A 354 -1.10 8.40 -18.24
C ALA A 354 -2.15 9.15 -17.38
N GLU A 355 -3.02 9.98 -17.96
CA GLU A 355 -3.93 10.84 -17.18
C GLU A 355 -4.95 10.03 -16.38
N GLY A 356 -5.60 9.04 -17.01
CA GLY A 356 -6.55 8.15 -16.32
C GLY A 356 -5.88 7.40 -15.17
N LEU A 357 -4.68 6.88 -15.40
CA LEU A 357 -3.88 6.19 -14.38
C LEU A 357 -3.51 7.13 -13.23
N LEU A 358 -3.01 8.34 -13.53
CA LEU A 358 -2.68 9.35 -12.51
C LEU A 358 -3.89 9.71 -11.67
N ARG A 359 -5.06 9.89 -12.30
CA ARG A 359 -6.31 10.20 -11.61
C ARG A 359 -6.64 9.09 -10.62
N SER A 360 -6.71 7.83 -11.07
CA SER A 360 -7.02 6.70 -10.19
C SER A 360 -6.00 6.48 -9.07
N LEU A 361 -4.70 6.62 -9.36
CA LEU A 361 -3.65 6.52 -8.35
C LEU A 361 -3.81 7.59 -7.25
N THR A 362 -4.09 8.83 -7.66
CA THR A 362 -4.19 9.98 -6.76
C THR A 362 -5.49 9.93 -5.96
N SER A 363 -6.61 9.69 -6.62
CA SER A 363 -7.93 9.55 -6.02
C SER A 363 -7.99 8.42 -4.99
N MET A 364 -7.42 7.25 -5.28
CA MET A 364 -7.32 6.14 -4.34
C MET A 364 -6.64 6.55 -3.02
N VAL A 365 -5.55 7.32 -3.07
CA VAL A 365 -4.85 7.78 -1.85
C VAL A 365 -5.63 8.88 -1.12
N VAL A 366 -6.30 9.77 -1.86
CA VAL A 366 -7.05 10.90 -1.29
C VAL A 366 -8.37 10.45 -0.67
N ALA A 367 -9.11 9.60 -1.38
CA ALA A 367 -10.45 9.14 -1.00
C ALA A 367 -10.41 8.06 0.09
N ASP A 368 -9.36 7.23 0.11
CA ASP A 368 -9.28 6.10 1.03
C ASP A 368 -8.46 6.44 2.29
N SER A 369 -9.12 6.54 3.46
CA SER A 369 -8.46 6.68 4.77
C SER A 369 -7.85 5.39 5.31
N GLY A 370 -8.26 4.24 4.77
CA GLY A 370 -7.78 2.91 5.16
C GLY A 370 -6.66 2.36 4.28
N ILE A 371 -6.06 3.19 3.42
CA ILE A 371 -4.93 2.76 2.59
C ILE A 371 -3.66 2.56 3.43
N SER A 372 -2.90 1.51 3.09
CA SER A 372 -1.65 1.16 3.78
C SER A 372 -0.47 2.01 3.33
N SER A 373 0.50 2.24 4.23
CA SER A 373 1.72 2.96 3.87
C SER A 373 2.50 2.24 2.77
N SER A 374 2.46 0.90 2.70
CA SER A 374 3.06 0.13 1.60
C SER A 374 2.41 0.44 0.26
N THR A 375 1.08 0.49 0.20
CA THR A 375 0.34 0.84 -1.02
C THR A 375 0.64 2.28 -1.44
N VAL A 376 0.70 3.21 -0.47
CA VAL A 376 1.09 4.60 -0.73
C VAL A 376 2.52 4.70 -1.27
N SER A 377 3.48 3.98 -0.69
CA SER A 377 4.86 3.93 -1.19
C SER A 377 4.92 3.37 -2.61
N ASP A 378 4.12 2.35 -2.93
CA ASP A 378 4.01 1.84 -4.30
C ASP A 378 3.48 2.92 -5.24
N VAL A 379 2.41 3.64 -4.87
CA VAL A 379 1.88 4.78 -5.65
C VAL A 379 2.95 5.87 -5.85
N LEU A 380 3.71 6.22 -4.82
CA LEU A 380 4.79 7.21 -4.92
C LEU A 380 5.90 6.75 -5.88
N LYS A 381 6.27 5.46 -5.87
CA LYS A 381 7.22 4.89 -6.84
C LYS A 381 6.68 5.01 -8.27
N PHE A 382 5.40 4.75 -8.50
CA PHE A 382 4.76 4.96 -9.80
C PHE A 382 4.82 6.43 -10.24
N LEU A 383 4.46 7.36 -9.36
CA LEU A 383 4.48 8.79 -9.67
C LEU A 383 5.91 9.28 -9.98
N CYS A 384 6.92 8.81 -9.24
CA CYS A 384 8.33 9.09 -9.53
C CYS A 384 8.72 8.70 -10.97
N LEU A 385 8.18 7.60 -11.49
CA LEU A 385 8.43 7.17 -12.87
C LEU A 385 7.65 8.03 -13.88
N LEU A 386 6.37 8.26 -13.62
CA LEU A 386 5.50 9.02 -14.51
C LEU A 386 5.92 10.49 -14.62
N PHE A 387 6.39 11.10 -13.53
CA PHE A 387 6.84 12.51 -13.47
C PHE A 387 8.18 12.77 -14.15
N LYS A 388 8.84 11.74 -14.71
CA LYS A 388 9.94 11.94 -15.66
C LYS A 388 9.49 12.69 -16.91
N SER A 389 8.21 12.60 -17.27
CA SER A 389 7.61 13.40 -18.34
C SER A 389 6.97 14.67 -17.78
N PRO A 390 7.36 15.87 -18.27
CA PRO A 390 6.74 17.13 -17.84
C PRO A 390 5.24 17.21 -18.13
N GLU A 391 4.75 16.56 -19.19
CA GLU A 391 3.31 16.58 -19.54
C GLU A 391 2.48 15.84 -18.49
N THR A 392 2.98 14.70 -18.00
CA THR A 392 2.36 13.97 -16.89
C THR A 392 2.23 14.83 -15.63
N VAL A 393 3.27 15.63 -15.31
CA VAL A 393 3.22 16.53 -14.16
C VAL A 393 2.16 17.61 -14.35
N LYS A 394 2.00 18.16 -15.56
CA LYS A 394 0.92 19.12 -15.87
C LYS A 394 -0.45 18.45 -15.74
N SER A 395 -0.62 17.23 -16.24
CA SER A 395 -1.86 16.46 -16.09
C SER A 395 -2.19 16.22 -14.62
N PHE A 396 -1.19 15.85 -13.80
CA PHE A 396 -1.37 15.69 -12.36
C PHE A 396 -1.81 16.98 -11.67
N VAL A 397 -1.14 18.09 -11.94
CA VAL A 397 -1.47 19.41 -11.36
C VAL A 397 -2.87 19.87 -11.81
N SER A 398 -3.31 19.46 -13.01
CA SER A 398 -4.61 19.81 -13.59
C SER A 398 -5.76 18.89 -13.15
N LEU A 399 -5.51 17.93 -12.25
CA LEU A 399 -6.56 17.05 -11.74
C LEU A 399 -7.68 17.86 -11.06
N PRO A 400 -8.95 17.45 -11.22
CA PRO A 400 -10.11 18.19 -10.71
C PRO A 400 -10.14 18.25 -9.17
N ASP A 401 -10.98 19.14 -8.63
CA ASP A 401 -11.28 19.24 -7.19
C ASP A 401 -10.08 19.42 -6.26
N ASN A 402 -9.00 20.03 -6.76
CA ASN A 402 -7.72 20.19 -6.06
C ASN A 402 -7.17 18.84 -5.57
N THR A 403 -7.39 17.77 -6.32
CA THR A 403 -7.02 16.41 -5.91
C THR A 403 -5.51 16.26 -5.74
N ALA A 404 -4.71 16.91 -6.59
CA ALA A 404 -3.25 16.94 -6.46
C ALA A 404 -2.76 17.65 -5.18
N GLU A 405 -3.35 18.80 -4.85
CA GLU A 405 -3.07 19.54 -3.61
C GLU A 405 -3.42 18.70 -2.38
N LYS A 406 -4.61 18.09 -2.38
CA LYS A 406 -5.07 17.20 -1.30
C LYS A 406 -4.14 16.01 -1.14
N PHE A 407 -3.71 15.39 -2.25
CA PHE A 407 -2.80 14.26 -2.25
C PHE A 407 -1.47 14.61 -1.60
N LEU A 408 -0.78 15.66 -2.07
CA LEU A 408 0.53 16.03 -1.53
C LEU A 408 0.44 16.45 -0.06
N THR A 409 -0.56 17.26 0.28
CA THR A 409 -0.75 17.73 1.66
C THR A 409 -1.03 16.56 2.60
N ARG A 410 -1.91 15.63 2.20
CA ARG A 410 -2.24 14.43 2.97
C ARG A 410 -1.02 13.53 3.17
N LEU A 411 -0.19 13.36 2.15
CA LEU A 411 0.98 12.49 2.24
C LEU A 411 2.14 13.12 3.02
N LEU A 412 2.35 14.43 2.93
CA LEU A 412 3.36 15.13 3.76
C LEU A 412 2.96 15.22 5.23
N LEU A 413 1.66 15.16 5.52
CA LEU A 413 1.09 15.10 6.86
C LEU A 413 0.59 13.68 7.18
N TRP A 414 1.12 12.65 6.52
CA TRP A 414 0.66 11.29 6.69
C TRP A 414 0.89 10.83 8.13
N GLU A 415 -0.20 10.43 8.81
CA GLU A 415 -0.18 9.92 10.18
C GLU A 415 -0.25 8.39 10.23
N GLY A 416 -0.27 7.73 9.07
CA GLY A 416 -0.18 6.28 8.93
C GLY A 416 -1.39 5.63 8.29
N GLY A 417 -2.48 6.35 8.06
CA GLY A 417 -3.71 5.80 7.48
C GLY A 417 -4.16 4.56 8.24
N SER A 418 -4.16 3.41 7.56
CA SER A 418 -4.42 2.11 8.15
C SER A 418 -3.43 1.75 9.28
N ASP A 419 -2.16 2.13 9.13
CA ASP A 419 -1.07 1.83 10.06
C ASP A 419 -1.11 2.70 11.32
N ALA A 420 -1.87 3.80 11.31
CA ALA A 420 -1.92 4.79 12.39
C ALA A 420 -2.45 4.21 13.71
N ALA A 421 -3.40 3.27 13.62
CA ALA A 421 -4.00 2.66 14.79
C ALA A 421 -3.06 1.66 15.53
N ASN A 422 -1.82 1.50 15.05
CA ASN A 422 -0.74 0.71 15.67
C ASN A 422 0.34 1.54 16.36
N LEU A 423 0.21 2.88 16.44
CA LEU A 423 1.23 3.75 17.03
C LEU A 423 1.51 3.45 18.53
N GLY A 424 0.66 2.63 19.18
CA GLY A 424 0.79 2.29 20.60
C GLY A 424 2.05 1.55 21.03
N SER A 425 2.83 0.89 20.15
CA SER A 425 4.05 0.20 20.63
C SER A 425 5.13 -0.24 19.62
N SER A 426 5.04 0.01 18.30
CA SER A 426 6.02 -0.55 17.34
C SER A 426 6.86 0.51 16.62
N ILE A 427 8.18 0.49 16.86
CA ILE A 427 9.20 1.33 16.20
C ILE A 427 9.13 1.20 14.66
N THR A 428 8.73 0.03 14.15
CA THR A 428 8.66 -0.26 12.70
C THR A 428 7.50 0.42 11.99
N SER A 429 6.39 0.70 12.68
CA SER A 429 5.26 1.43 12.09
C SER A 429 5.62 2.89 11.90
N PHE A 430 6.24 3.52 12.91
CA PHE A 430 6.72 4.90 12.80
C PHE A 430 7.73 5.10 11.66
N SER A 431 8.59 4.12 11.38
CA SER A 431 9.55 4.23 10.26
C SER A 431 8.88 4.28 8.90
N LYS A 432 7.79 3.53 8.68
CA LYS A 432 7.07 3.52 7.38
C LYS A 432 6.25 4.77 7.15
N VAL A 433 5.59 5.28 8.19
CA VAL A 433 4.85 6.54 8.09
C VAL A 433 5.81 7.68 7.75
N ARG A 434 6.99 7.70 8.39
CA ARG A 434 8.04 8.66 8.06
C ARG A 434 8.59 8.46 6.63
N GLU A 435 8.75 7.22 6.19
CA GLU A 435 9.19 6.89 4.83
C GLU A 435 8.23 7.46 3.78
N VAL A 436 6.91 7.30 3.94
CA VAL A 436 5.91 7.93 3.05
C VAL A 436 6.09 9.45 2.97
N ARG A 437 6.27 10.12 4.11
CA ARG A 437 6.48 11.58 4.13
C ARG A 437 7.79 11.98 3.45
N ALA A 438 8.87 11.25 3.71
CA ALA A 438 10.18 11.49 3.14
C ALA A 438 10.19 11.24 1.61
N ASP A 439 9.53 10.19 1.16
CA ASP A 439 9.38 9.84 -0.26
C ASP A 439 8.54 10.89 -0.99
N THR A 440 7.49 11.39 -0.35
CA THR A 440 6.67 12.49 -0.90
C THR A 440 7.48 13.78 -1.00
N GLN A 441 8.27 14.10 0.03
CA GLN A 441 9.20 15.23 0.00
C GLN A 441 10.21 15.09 -1.13
N TYR A 442 10.77 13.88 -1.31
CA TYR A 442 11.70 13.58 -2.38
C TYR A 442 11.05 13.75 -3.76
N LEU A 443 9.84 13.22 -3.96
CA LEU A 443 9.08 13.35 -5.21
C LEU A 443 8.93 14.83 -5.64
N VAL A 444 8.55 15.71 -4.70
CA VAL A 444 8.39 17.14 -4.98
C VAL A 444 9.73 17.78 -5.33
N LEU A 445 10.79 17.52 -4.56
CA LEU A 445 12.11 18.13 -4.79
C LEU A 445 12.80 17.59 -6.06
N ALA A 446 12.56 16.34 -6.42
CA ALA A 446 13.10 15.72 -7.62
C ALA A 446 12.36 16.17 -8.90
N THR A 447 11.19 16.81 -8.76
CA THR A 447 10.34 17.23 -9.88
C THR A 447 10.18 18.75 -9.90
N PRO A 448 11.07 19.51 -10.57
CA PRO A 448 11.07 20.97 -10.51
C PRO A 448 9.73 21.62 -10.87
N LEU A 449 9.03 21.10 -11.88
CA LEU A 449 7.72 21.62 -12.27
C LEU A 449 6.67 21.43 -11.16
N LEU A 450 6.73 20.32 -10.42
CA LEU A 450 5.83 20.07 -9.30
C LEU A 450 6.14 21.00 -8.11
N ALA A 451 7.42 21.26 -7.85
CA ALA A 451 7.87 22.18 -6.81
C ALA A 451 7.30 23.59 -7.00
N ASP A 452 7.19 24.07 -8.24
CA ASP A 452 6.59 25.38 -8.57
C ASP A 452 5.10 25.47 -8.15
N TYR A 453 4.34 24.38 -8.27
CA TYR A 453 2.93 24.34 -7.84
C TYR A 453 2.75 23.99 -6.36
N ALA A 454 3.70 23.28 -5.75
CA ALA A 454 3.58 22.81 -4.38
C ALA A 454 3.57 23.95 -3.35
N LEU A 455 4.33 25.02 -3.57
CA LEU A 455 4.45 26.10 -2.59
C LEU A 455 3.11 26.76 -2.22
N PRO A 456 2.25 27.22 -3.17
CA PRO A 456 0.95 27.80 -2.80
C PRO A 456 0.04 26.80 -2.08
N TRP A 457 0.07 25.52 -2.44
CA TRP A 457 -0.69 24.45 -1.78
C TRP A 457 -0.25 24.26 -0.32
N LEU A 458 1.06 24.09 -0.10
CA LEU A 458 1.63 23.93 1.24
C LEU A 458 1.48 25.19 2.08
N LYS A 459 1.48 26.38 1.48
CA LYS A 459 1.15 27.60 2.22
C LYS A 459 -0.28 27.55 2.77
N ASN A 460 -1.25 27.19 1.93
CA ASN A 460 -2.67 27.14 2.33
C ASN A 460 -2.94 26.06 3.38
N ALA A 461 -2.17 24.97 3.35
CA ALA A 461 -2.33 23.87 4.29
C ALA A 461 -1.82 24.18 5.71
N ILE A 462 -0.95 25.18 5.93
CA ILE A 462 -0.40 25.51 7.27
C ILE A 462 -1.52 25.72 8.29
N ASP A 463 -2.58 26.44 7.91
CA ASP A 463 -3.69 26.75 8.80
C ASP A 463 -4.47 25.49 9.23
N SER A 464 -4.48 24.44 8.41
CA SER A 464 -5.17 23.18 8.69
C SER A 464 -4.40 22.24 9.64
N ILE A 465 -3.08 22.43 9.81
CA ILE A 465 -2.25 21.55 10.64
C ILE A 465 -2.59 21.73 12.12
N HIS A 466 -2.96 20.67 12.84
CA HIS A 466 -3.22 20.79 14.26
C HIS A 466 -1.94 21.16 15.02
N VAL A 467 -2.00 22.12 15.96
CA VAL A 467 -0.82 22.64 16.68
C VAL A 467 -0.07 21.58 17.49
N THR A 468 -0.73 20.47 17.83
CA THR A 468 -0.13 19.34 18.54
C THR A 468 0.32 18.21 17.60
N SER A 469 0.32 18.40 16.28
CA SER A 469 0.78 17.35 15.35
C SER A 469 2.29 17.15 15.46
N GLU A 470 2.72 15.90 15.61
CA GLU A 470 4.14 15.51 15.67
C GLU A 470 4.72 15.14 14.30
N CYS A 471 3.86 14.87 13.31
CA CYS A 471 4.24 14.32 12.02
C CYS A 471 4.43 15.40 10.93
N THR A 472 5.12 16.50 11.27
CA THR A 472 5.21 17.69 10.40
C THR A 472 6.63 18.02 9.93
N ALA A 473 7.64 17.26 10.34
CA ALA A 473 9.04 17.57 10.06
C ALA A 473 9.35 17.65 8.56
N GLU A 474 8.96 16.64 7.79
CA GLU A 474 9.17 16.60 6.33
C GLU A 474 8.39 17.70 5.60
N TYR A 475 7.19 18.04 6.08
CA TYR A 475 6.37 19.14 5.55
C TYR A 475 7.08 20.49 5.67
N PHE A 476 7.54 20.84 6.88
CA PHE A 476 8.22 22.13 7.10
C PHE A 476 9.59 22.16 6.43
N HIS A 477 10.31 21.03 6.40
CA HIS A 477 11.57 20.93 5.69
C HIS A 477 11.40 21.14 4.17
N LEU A 478 10.33 20.60 3.58
CA LEU A 478 9.98 20.88 2.19
C LEU A 478 9.73 22.37 1.96
N LEU A 479 8.87 22.99 2.78
CA LEU A 479 8.57 24.43 2.68
C LEU A 479 9.82 25.29 2.77
N ILE A 480 10.72 25.00 3.73
CA ILE A 480 12.00 25.68 3.86
C ILE A 480 12.79 25.56 2.56
N LYS A 481 12.98 24.34 2.04
CA LYS A 481 13.71 24.13 0.79
C LYS A 481 13.09 24.86 -0.40
N LEU A 482 11.77 24.85 -0.53
CA LEU A 482 11.07 25.57 -1.60
C LEU A 482 11.30 27.08 -1.51
N VAL A 483 11.31 27.66 -0.30
CA VAL A 483 11.58 29.09 -0.10
C VAL A 483 13.05 29.44 -0.36
N THR A 484 13.99 28.58 0.04
CA THR A 484 15.42 28.88 -0.08
C THR A 484 16.00 28.57 -1.46
N GLU A 485 15.49 27.53 -2.14
CA GLU A 485 16.06 27.01 -3.39
C GLU A 485 15.25 27.44 -4.63
N SER A 486 13.98 27.83 -4.50
CA SER A 486 13.16 28.22 -5.66
C SER A 486 13.47 29.64 -6.13
N LYS A 487 13.67 29.79 -7.44
CA LYS A 487 13.99 31.06 -8.09
C LYS A 487 12.75 31.87 -8.50
N ASN A 488 11.56 31.27 -8.44
CA ASN A 488 10.35 31.81 -9.09
C ASN A 488 9.28 32.28 -8.09
N VAL A 489 9.57 32.31 -6.79
CA VAL A 489 8.58 32.69 -5.78
C VAL A 489 8.39 34.21 -5.76
N SER A 490 7.14 34.66 -5.87
CA SER A 490 6.85 36.09 -5.81
C SER A 490 6.95 36.63 -4.38
N GLN A 491 7.37 37.89 -4.23
CA GLN A 491 7.40 38.56 -2.92
C GLN A 491 6.03 38.54 -2.22
N ARG A 492 4.94 38.63 -2.98
CA ARG A 492 3.57 38.56 -2.44
C ARG A 492 3.29 37.20 -1.80
N GLU A 493 3.74 36.11 -2.42
CA GLU A 493 3.57 34.76 -1.86
C GLU A 493 4.41 34.57 -0.60
N LEU A 494 5.65 35.09 -0.59
CA LEU A 494 6.51 35.06 0.61
C LEU A 494 5.91 35.87 1.77
N ASN A 495 5.34 37.05 1.51
CA ASN A 495 4.62 37.83 2.51
C ASN A 495 3.40 37.07 3.05
N SER A 496 2.63 36.44 2.16
CA SER A 496 1.46 35.64 2.53
C SER A 496 1.86 34.43 3.38
N LEU A 497 2.98 33.78 3.05
CA LEU A 497 3.52 32.65 3.81
C LEU A 497 4.01 33.09 5.20
N ALA A 498 4.79 34.17 5.27
CA ALA A 498 5.22 34.77 6.53
C ALA A 498 4.02 35.09 7.44
N THR A 499 2.98 35.70 6.88
CA THR A 499 1.75 36.03 7.61
C THR A 499 1.06 34.77 8.16
N ALA A 500 0.94 33.71 7.34
CA ALA A 500 0.35 32.44 7.77
C ALA A 500 1.17 31.76 8.89
N VAL A 501 2.51 31.76 8.77
CA VAL A 501 3.40 31.21 9.80
C VAL A 501 3.26 31.98 11.12
N CYS A 502 3.26 33.31 11.08
CA CYS A 502 3.05 34.15 12.27
C CYS A 502 1.67 33.92 12.90
N ALA A 503 0.62 33.82 12.08
CA ALA A 503 -0.71 33.48 12.58
C ALA A 503 -0.74 32.10 13.24
N LYS A 504 -0.04 31.12 12.68
CA LYS A 504 0.09 29.78 13.27
C LYS A 504 0.83 29.77 14.60
N LEU A 505 1.93 30.52 14.69
CA LEU A 505 2.69 30.68 15.93
C LEU A 505 1.85 31.35 17.03
N ALA A 506 1.00 32.29 16.66
CA ALA A 506 0.12 33.00 17.58
C ALA A 506 -0.87 32.07 18.31
N ILE A 507 -1.31 30.99 17.64
CA ILE A 507 -2.25 30.00 18.21
C ILE A 507 -1.55 28.80 18.89
N CYS A 508 -0.23 28.69 18.82
CA CYS A 508 0.49 27.60 19.47
C CYS A 508 0.30 27.63 21.00
N PRO A 509 0.13 26.46 21.65
CA PRO A 509 -0.15 26.40 23.08
C PRO A 509 0.97 27.05 23.89
N ARG A 510 0.58 27.92 24.83
CA ARG A 510 1.51 28.59 25.75
C ARG A 510 1.85 27.61 26.89
N PRO A 511 3.11 27.52 27.31
CA PRO A 511 3.42 26.82 28.56
C PRO A 511 2.70 27.54 29.71
N SER A 512 1.60 26.96 30.19
CA SER A 512 0.92 27.45 31.39
C SER A 512 1.79 27.12 32.61
N SER A 513 2.03 28.12 33.45
CA SER A 513 2.90 28.00 34.63
C SER A 513 2.37 27.04 35.73
N GLU A 514 1.18 26.44 35.55
CA GLU A 514 0.46 25.76 36.64
C GLU A 514 -0.12 24.37 36.32
N THR A 515 0.18 23.72 35.20
CA THR A 515 -0.34 22.37 34.94
C THR A 515 0.74 21.36 34.58
N LEU A 516 0.76 20.28 35.38
CA LEU A 516 1.36 18.97 35.21
C LEU A 516 1.82 18.68 33.78
N VAL A 517 3.08 18.21 33.66
CA VAL A 517 3.73 17.53 32.54
C VAL A 517 2.71 16.92 31.56
N VAL A 518 2.19 17.72 30.64
CA VAL A 518 1.56 17.25 29.40
C VAL A 518 2.64 17.44 28.36
N ASP A 519 3.10 16.34 27.77
CA ASP A 519 4.04 16.37 26.66
C ASP A 519 3.36 17.12 25.49
N PHE A 520 3.58 18.43 25.41
CA PHE A 520 3.12 19.21 24.27
C PHE A 520 4.03 18.86 23.10
N SER A 521 3.45 18.24 22.07
CA SER A 521 4.11 18.13 20.77
C SER A 521 4.59 19.51 20.31
N THR A 522 5.90 19.63 20.08
CA THR A 522 6.54 20.87 19.61
C THR A 522 6.81 20.86 18.11
N GLY A 523 6.35 19.84 17.37
CA GLY A 523 6.69 19.64 15.96
C GLY A 523 6.30 20.83 15.07
N VAL A 524 5.07 21.31 15.21
CA VAL A 524 4.57 22.49 14.48
C VAL A 524 5.30 23.76 14.90
N LEU A 525 5.49 23.97 16.19
CA LEU A 525 6.18 25.15 16.72
C LEU A 525 7.62 25.23 16.18
N CYS A 526 8.39 24.15 16.30
CA CYS A 526 9.76 24.08 15.79
C CYS A 526 9.79 24.28 14.26
N GLY A 527 8.85 23.67 13.52
CA GLY A 527 8.75 23.84 12.08
C GLY A 527 8.45 25.28 11.65
N CYS A 528 7.47 25.93 12.29
CA CYS A 528 7.13 27.33 12.05
C CYS A 528 8.30 28.27 12.38
N LEU A 529 9.01 28.05 13.49
CA LEU A 529 10.19 28.84 13.86
C LEU A 529 11.34 28.66 12.86
N GLY A 530 11.62 27.43 12.43
CA GLY A 530 12.65 27.16 11.41
C GLY A 530 12.30 27.78 10.05
N LEU A 531 11.02 27.78 9.67
CA LEU A 531 10.55 28.44 8.46
C LEU A 531 10.63 29.97 8.56
N LEU A 532 10.29 30.54 9.72
CA LEU A 532 10.41 31.97 9.98
C LEU A 532 11.87 32.44 9.91
N ASP A 533 12.79 31.70 10.53
CA ASP A 533 14.24 31.95 10.43
C ASP A 533 14.73 31.91 8.97
N SER A 534 14.31 30.88 8.23
CA SER A 534 14.65 30.75 6.80
C SER A 534 14.13 31.92 5.95
N LEU A 535 12.91 32.40 6.23
CA LEU A 535 12.32 33.57 5.57
C LEU A 535 13.10 34.85 5.88
N ILE A 536 13.47 35.07 7.15
CA ILE A 536 14.28 36.23 7.56
C ILE A 536 15.63 36.22 6.87
N MET A 537 16.31 35.07 6.86
CA MET A 537 17.67 34.95 6.34
C MET A 537 17.75 35.11 4.82
N ASN A 538 16.72 34.65 4.08
CA ASN A 538 16.77 34.64 2.61
C ASN A 538 16.06 35.84 1.97
N VAL A 539 15.08 36.45 2.65
CA VAL A 539 14.22 37.50 2.06
C VAL A 539 14.31 38.83 2.82
N GLY A 540 14.61 38.78 4.13
CA GLY A 540 14.72 39.95 4.99
C GLY A 540 13.46 40.25 5.82
N GLY A 541 13.52 41.30 6.65
CA GLY A 541 12.46 41.65 7.62
C GLY A 541 11.18 42.24 7.03
N SER A 542 11.24 42.76 5.80
CA SER A 542 10.12 43.50 5.19
C SER A 542 8.90 42.63 4.91
N ILE A 543 9.07 41.31 4.75
CA ILE A 543 7.98 40.36 4.52
C ILE A 543 7.18 40.04 5.78
N LEU A 544 7.75 40.36 6.95
CA LEU A 544 7.19 39.99 8.24
C LEU A 544 6.22 41.03 8.79
N VAL A 545 6.16 42.24 8.21
CA VAL A 545 5.43 43.38 8.78
C VAL A 545 4.00 42.99 9.18
N GLU A 546 3.23 42.35 8.30
CA GLU A 546 1.85 41.94 8.61
C GLU A 546 1.80 40.81 9.66
N GLY A 547 2.68 39.81 9.54
CA GLY A 547 2.74 38.69 10.48
C GLY A 547 3.13 39.11 11.90
N THR A 548 4.11 39.99 12.04
CA THR A 548 4.53 40.55 13.33
C THR A 548 3.40 41.32 14.01
N ILE A 549 2.56 42.04 13.25
CA ILE A 549 1.38 42.72 13.79
C ILE A 549 0.40 41.72 14.41
N ILE A 550 0.17 40.57 13.76
CA ILE A 550 -0.68 39.50 14.28
C ILE A 550 -0.12 38.97 15.60
N LEU A 551 1.19 38.68 15.66
CA LEU A 551 1.85 38.20 16.87
C LEU A 551 1.73 39.19 18.02
N LEU A 552 2.12 40.46 17.80
CA LEU A 552 2.06 41.50 18.82
C LEU A 552 0.65 41.68 19.37
N LYS A 553 -0.37 41.63 18.50
CA LYS A 553 -1.78 41.72 18.91
C LYS A 553 -2.19 40.54 19.79
N GLU A 554 -1.81 39.32 19.43
CA GLU A 554 -2.17 38.11 20.18
C GLU A 554 -1.45 38.03 21.54
N PHE A 555 -0.20 38.49 21.60
CA PHE A 555 0.58 38.53 22.85
C PHE A 555 0.36 39.82 23.66
N LYS A 556 -0.40 40.78 23.13
CA LYS A 556 -0.65 42.11 23.74
C LYS A 556 0.65 42.87 24.04
N ILE A 557 1.64 42.74 23.16
CA ILE A 557 2.94 43.41 23.25
C ILE A 557 2.89 44.70 22.40
N PRO A 558 3.32 45.86 22.92
CA PRO A 558 3.41 47.08 22.14
C PRO A 558 4.51 46.99 21.09
N ARG A 559 4.36 47.68 19.96
CA ARG A 559 5.39 47.77 18.91
C ARG A 559 6.63 48.49 19.43
N TRP A 560 7.79 47.87 19.26
CA TRP A 560 9.09 48.42 19.64
C TRP A 560 9.54 49.50 18.66
N SER A 561 9.19 49.33 17.38
CA SER A 561 9.41 50.30 16.30
C SER A 561 8.73 51.66 16.58
N GLU A 562 7.65 51.66 17.36
CA GLU A 562 6.91 52.86 17.76
C GLU A 562 7.39 53.46 19.09
N MET A 563 8.34 52.81 19.78
CA MET A 563 8.87 53.35 21.03
C MET A 563 9.84 54.52 20.77
N PRO A 564 9.77 55.61 21.56
CA PRO A 564 10.51 56.85 21.31
C PRO A 564 12.05 56.67 21.31
N ILE A 565 12.54 55.61 21.94
CA ILE A 565 13.97 55.25 22.04
C ILE A 565 14.56 54.83 20.67
N PHE A 566 13.73 54.34 19.74
CA PHE A 566 14.14 53.87 18.42
C PHE A 566 13.83 54.87 17.28
N SER A 567 13.39 56.09 17.58
CA SER A 567 12.91 57.09 16.60
C SER A 567 13.96 57.69 15.64
N THR A 568 15.22 57.22 15.68
CA THR A 568 16.27 57.64 14.75
C THR A 568 16.21 56.84 13.45
N LYS A 569 15.63 57.43 12.39
CA LYS A 569 15.66 57.01 10.97
C LYS A 569 15.89 55.49 10.74
N LEU A 570 14.96 54.68 11.22
CA LEU A 570 14.88 53.30 10.81
C LEU A 570 14.34 53.21 9.38
N SER A 571 14.95 52.34 8.57
CA SER A 571 14.39 51.97 7.27
C SER A 571 13.01 51.33 7.50
N SER A 572 12.01 51.68 6.68
CA SER A 572 10.68 51.04 6.73
C SER A 572 10.77 49.52 6.63
N ASP A 573 11.82 49.03 5.96
CA ASP A 573 12.01 47.63 5.61
C ASP A 573 12.44 46.77 6.81
N ASP A 574 12.96 47.39 7.89
CA ASP A 574 13.43 46.68 9.09
C ASP A 574 12.41 46.68 10.23
N SER A 575 11.31 47.43 10.09
CA SER A 575 10.29 47.61 11.13
C SER A 575 9.68 46.28 11.62
N GLY A 576 9.35 45.38 10.70
CA GLY A 576 8.78 44.07 11.02
C GLY A 576 9.74 43.13 11.77
N LEU A 577 11.05 43.26 11.54
CA LEU A 577 12.08 42.49 12.25
C LEU A 577 12.31 43.04 13.66
N ILE A 578 12.35 44.37 13.80
CA ILE A 578 12.52 45.04 15.10
C ILE A 578 11.37 44.75 16.04
N ASP A 579 10.15 44.70 15.51
CA ASP A 579 8.95 44.38 16.28
C ASP A 579 8.83 42.88 16.62
N LEU A 580 9.58 42.01 15.93
CA LEU A 580 9.62 40.57 16.18
C LEU A 580 10.66 40.19 17.24
N MET A 581 11.78 40.93 17.29
CA MET A 581 12.83 40.81 18.32
C MET A 581 12.32 41.21 19.70
#